data_AF-A0A7S1D4G7-F1
#
_entry.id   AF-A0A7S1D4G7-F1
#
_cell.length_a   1.000
_cell.length_b   1.000
_cell.length_c   1.000
_cell.angle_alpha   90.00
_cell.angle_beta   90.00
_cell.angle_gamma   90.00
#
_symmetry.space_group_name_H-M   'P 1'
#
loop_
_entity.id
_entity.type
_entity.pdbx_description
1 polymer ?
#
loop_
_entity_poly.entity_id
_entity_poly.type
_entity_poly.pdbx_seq_one_letter_code
_entity_poly.pdbx_strand_id
1 'polypeptide(L)'
;GLGNGASRFSSSAAAAAAVAEDWTLFKPAALYGGADSEDSATLMGLKVVSVRANNPAVHNLPLVPATVVTTNAETGVVDAVLGGTYLTGARTAAGSALSTEVCCTSSTPPKTLVVVGAGLQAQLHIAAIRCIHPTISKVIIVNRSHERAQHLIDSLRTSGDGDGDDDDDESRESNRRCIFFFEIFVKLCVCVCVT
;
A
#
# COMPACT_ATOMS: atom_id res chain seq x y z
N GLY A 1 -51.06 -38.04 10.77
CA GLY A 1 -51.13 -36.76 11.52
C GLY A 1 -49.85 -36.00 11.26
N LEU A 2 -49.98 -34.75 10.83
CA LEU A 2 -48.89 -33.83 10.53
C LEU A 2 -47.95 -33.60 11.72
N GLY A 3 -46.65 -33.46 11.45
CA GLY A 3 -45.64 -33.07 12.43
C GLY A 3 -44.45 -32.40 11.74
N ASN A 4 -44.51 -31.07 11.67
CA ASN A 4 -43.49 -30.16 11.16
C ASN A 4 -42.17 -30.26 11.95
N GLY A 5 -41.04 -30.12 11.26
CA GLY A 5 -39.72 -29.96 11.87
C GLY A 5 -38.72 -29.38 10.88
N ALA A 6 -38.91 -28.10 10.55
CA ALA A 6 -38.05 -27.34 9.67
C ALA A 6 -36.64 -27.13 10.27
N SER A 7 -35.67 -27.01 9.36
CA SER A 7 -34.40 -26.28 9.47
C SER A 7 -33.41 -26.70 10.57
N ARG A 8 -32.36 -27.42 10.15
CA ARG A 8 -30.99 -27.13 10.58
C ARG A 8 -30.05 -27.10 9.36
N PHE A 9 -30.23 -26.10 8.50
CA PHE A 9 -29.10 -25.57 7.74
C PHE A 9 -28.23 -24.82 8.75
N SER A 10 -27.29 -25.54 9.37
CA SER A 10 -26.23 -24.93 10.15
C SER A 10 -25.39 -24.09 9.19
N SER A 11 -25.54 -22.78 9.31
CA SER A 11 -24.86 -21.75 8.54
C SER A 11 -23.34 -21.95 8.58
N SER A 12 -22.78 -22.43 7.47
CA SER A 12 -21.38 -22.28 7.08
C SER A 12 -21.09 -20.82 6.70
N ALA A 13 -21.40 -19.88 7.59
CA ALA A 13 -21.04 -18.46 7.45
C ALA A 13 -19.58 -18.18 7.87
N ALA A 14 -18.83 -19.22 8.23
CA ALA A 14 -17.38 -19.16 8.48
C ALA A 14 -16.53 -19.49 7.24
N ALA A 15 -17.16 -19.70 6.07
CA ALA A 15 -16.48 -19.97 4.81
C ALA A 15 -16.59 -18.74 3.90
N ALA A 16 -15.57 -17.85 3.92
CA ALA A 16 -15.15 -17.02 2.77
C ALA A 16 -14.16 -15.88 3.13
N ALA A 17 -13.36 -16.00 4.19
CA ALA A 17 -12.05 -15.37 4.16
C ALA A 17 -11.10 -16.42 3.58
N ALA A 18 -10.94 -16.43 2.26
CA ALA A 18 -9.95 -17.29 1.62
C ALA A 18 -8.64 -17.13 2.39
N VAL A 19 -8.18 -18.22 3.02
CA VAL A 19 -6.85 -18.29 3.62
C VAL A 19 -5.92 -17.89 2.50
N ALA A 20 -5.36 -16.68 2.55
CA ALA A 20 -4.30 -16.34 1.62
C ALA A 20 -3.21 -17.36 1.90
N GLU A 21 -3.02 -18.31 0.97
CA GLU A 21 -2.04 -19.37 1.15
C GLU A 21 -0.71 -18.72 1.52
N ASP A 22 -0.12 -19.18 2.60
CA ASP A 22 1.16 -18.67 3.05
C ASP A 22 2.22 -19.07 2.02
N TRP A 23 2.90 -18.10 1.44
CA TRP A 23 3.93 -18.35 0.44
C TRP A 23 5.14 -17.45 0.64
N THR A 24 6.27 -17.88 0.06
CA THR A 24 7.50 -17.09 0.01
C THR A 24 8.04 -17.10 -1.41
N LEU A 25 8.40 -15.92 -1.91
CA LEU A 25 9.03 -15.75 -3.22
C LEU A 25 10.47 -15.29 -3.05
N PHE A 26 11.33 -15.93 -3.82
CA PHE A 26 12.72 -15.54 -4.04
C PHE A 26 12.78 -14.84 -5.39
N LYS A 27 13.17 -13.56 -5.39
CA LYS A 27 13.16 -12.70 -6.57
C LYS A 27 14.57 -12.19 -6.84
N PRO A 28 15.39 -12.96 -7.57
CA PRO A 28 16.69 -12.48 -8.02
C PRO A 28 16.51 -11.40 -9.09
N ALA A 29 17.42 -10.43 -9.11
CA ALA A 29 17.49 -9.42 -10.14
C ALA A 29 18.95 -9.00 -10.36
N ALA A 30 19.28 -8.71 -11.61
CA ALA A 30 20.52 -8.07 -12.01
C ALA A 30 20.18 -6.90 -12.93
N LEU A 31 20.82 -5.75 -12.69
CA LEU A 31 20.78 -4.58 -13.56
C LEU A 31 22.20 -4.37 -14.10
N TYR A 32 22.37 -4.55 -15.40
CA TYR A 32 23.63 -4.33 -16.07
C TYR A 32 23.72 -2.86 -16.48
N GLY A 33 24.80 -2.18 -16.11
CA GLY A 33 25.06 -0.80 -16.53
C GLY A 33 25.06 -0.68 -18.06
N GLY A 34 24.53 0.43 -18.58
CA GLY A 34 24.57 0.72 -20.00
C GLY A 34 25.98 1.13 -20.44
N ALA A 35 26.36 0.84 -21.69
CA ALA A 35 27.67 1.23 -22.23
C ALA A 35 27.90 2.75 -22.24
N ASP A 36 26.82 3.54 -22.15
CA ASP A 36 26.82 4.99 -22.29
C ASP A 36 26.50 5.75 -20.98
N SER A 37 26.38 5.06 -19.84
CA SER A 37 26.16 5.69 -18.53
C SER A 37 27.45 5.75 -17.71
N GLU A 38 27.73 6.89 -17.07
CA GLU A 38 28.88 7.05 -16.15
C GLU A 38 28.89 6.03 -15.00
N ASP A 39 27.74 5.41 -14.73
CA ASP A 39 27.57 4.32 -13.77
C ASP A 39 27.47 2.98 -14.51
N SER A 40 28.62 2.41 -14.87
CA SER A 40 28.73 1.12 -15.56
C SER A 40 28.63 -0.09 -14.62
N ALA A 41 28.36 0.14 -13.33
CA ALA A 41 28.36 -0.92 -12.33
C ALA A 41 27.18 -1.88 -12.55
N THR A 42 27.47 -3.19 -12.57
CA THR A 42 26.42 -4.19 -12.52
C THR A 42 25.91 -4.32 -11.09
N LEU A 43 24.61 -4.13 -10.90
CA LEU A 43 23.95 -4.31 -9.60
C LEU A 43 23.28 -5.69 -9.56
N MET A 44 23.52 -6.45 -8.50
CA MET A 44 22.89 -7.75 -8.29
C MET A 44 22.28 -7.86 -6.90
N GLY A 45 21.14 -8.56 -6.81
CA GLY A 45 20.52 -8.83 -5.52
C GLY A 45 19.38 -9.83 -5.57
N LEU A 46 18.94 -10.21 -4.38
CA LEU A 46 17.85 -11.13 -4.12
C LEU A 46 16.88 -10.51 -3.13
N LYS A 47 15.61 -10.44 -3.49
CA LYS A 47 14.54 -10.17 -2.52
C LYS A 47 13.86 -11.46 -2.10
N VAL A 48 13.79 -11.68 -0.79
CA VAL A 48 12.92 -12.68 -0.17
C VAL A 48 11.68 -11.96 0.36
N VAL A 49 10.50 -12.37 -0.08
CA VAL A 49 9.24 -11.77 0.36
C VAL A 49 8.23 -12.87 0.67
N SER A 50 7.59 -12.79 1.83
CA SER A 50 6.58 -13.75 2.26
C SER A 50 5.22 -13.07 2.39
N VAL A 51 4.15 -13.82 2.17
CA VAL A 51 2.79 -13.42 2.57
C VAL A 51 2.35 -14.36 3.68
N ARG A 52 1.99 -13.79 4.83
CA ARG A 52 1.51 -14.51 6.01
C ARG A 52 0.24 -13.87 6.51
N ALA A 53 -0.91 -14.49 6.23
CA ALA A 53 -2.22 -13.87 6.48
C ALA A 53 -2.46 -13.55 7.96
N ASN A 54 -1.96 -14.42 8.84
CA ASN A 54 -2.19 -14.36 10.28
C ASN A 54 -1.15 -13.51 11.03
N ASN A 55 -0.06 -13.09 10.38
CA ASN A 55 1.01 -12.34 11.04
C ASN A 55 0.52 -11.11 11.82
N PRO A 56 -0.32 -10.22 11.24
CA PRO A 56 -0.77 -9.03 11.96
C PRO A 56 -1.61 -9.36 13.20
N ALA A 57 -2.46 -10.38 13.11
CA ALA A 57 -3.41 -10.71 14.17
C ALA A 57 -2.78 -11.56 15.29
N VAL A 58 -1.88 -12.48 14.94
CA VAL A 58 -1.34 -13.49 15.87
C VAL A 58 0.04 -13.12 16.41
N HIS A 59 0.87 -12.50 15.57
CA HIS A 59 2.29 -12.27 15.88
C HIS A 59 2.66 -10.79 15.98
N ASN A 60 1.72 -9.87 15.73
CA ASN A 60 1.98 -8.45 15.59
C ASN A 60 3.11 -8.14 14.59
N LEU A 61 3.18 -8.94 13.52
CA LEU A 61 4.17 -8.79 12.44
C LEU A 61 3.50 -8.29 11.15
N PRO A 62 4.28 -7.68 10.22
CA PRO A 62 3.74 -7.31 8.92
C PRO A 62 3.14 -8.50 8.17
N LEU A 63 2.07 -8.24 7.42
CA LEU A 63 1.43 -9.25 6.54
C LEU A 63 2.38 -9.70 5.42
N VAL A 64 3.21 -8.78 4.93
CA VAL A 64 4.17 -9.02 3.84
C VAL A 64 5.60 -8.64 4.29
N PRO A 65 6.26 -9.43 5.16
CA PRO A 65 7.64 -9.17 5.51
C PRO A 65 8.53 -9.46 4.30
N ALA A 66 9.57 -8.64 4.14
CA ALA A 66 10.58 -8.85 3.11
C ALA A 66 11.98 -8.50 3.60
N THR A 67 12.97 -9.15 2.98
CA THR A 67 14.40 -8.93 3.17
C THR A 67 15.05 -8.82 1.79
N VAL A 68 15.99 -7.90 1.63
CA VAL A 68 16.78 -7.74 0.40
C VAL A 68 18.24 -8.02 0.73
N VAL A 69 18.88 -8.82 -0.12
CA VAL A 69 20.32 -9.09 -0.07
C VAL A 69 20.92 -8.54 -1.35
N THR A 70 21.98 -7.75 -1.24
CA THR A 70 22.76 -7.28 -2.40
C THR A 70 24.09 -8.02 -2.43
N THR A 71 24.59 -8.26 -3.64
CA THR A 71 25.84 -8.98 -3.86
C THR A 71 26.71 -8.21 -4.83
N ASN A 72 28.00 -8.16 -4.56
CA ASN A 72 28.99 -7.60 -5.45
C ASN A 72 29.00 -8.41 -6.74
N ALA A 73 28.82 -7.74 -7.88
CA ALA A 73 28.62 -8.43 -9.13
C ALA A 73 29.87 -9.14 -9.67
N GLU A 74 31.06 -8.69 -9.27
CA GLU A 74 32.34 -9.23 -9.71
C GLU A 74 32.80 -10.39 -8.83
N THR A 75 32.69 -10.23 -7.50
CA THR A 75 33.22 -11.20 -6.52
C THR A 75 32.17 -12.21 -6.04
N GLY A 76 30.88 -11.91 -6.21
CA GLY A 76 29.78 -12.70 -5.67
C GLY A 76 29.60 -12.60 -4.14
N VAL A 77 30.41 -11.80 -3.46
CA VAL A 77 30.32 -11.58 -2.01
C VAL A 77 29.07 -10.76 -1.68
N VAL A 78 28.41 -11.07 -0.56
CA VAL A 78 27.27 -10.28 -0.07
C VAL A 78 27.75 -8.92 0.42
N ASP A 79 27.20 -7.85 -0.16
CA ASP A 79 27.51 -6.48 0.23
C ASP A 79 26.65 -6.04 1.43
N ALA A 80 25.35 -6.34 1.38
CA ALA A 80 24.41 -5.89 2.41
C ALA A 80 23.18 -6.80 2.55
N VAL A 81 22.58 -6.76 3.73
CA VAL A 81 21.27 -7.34 4.04
C VAL A 81 20.39 -6.24 4.62
N LEU A 82 19.25 -6.00 3.99
CA LEU A 82 18.37 -4.85 4.26
C LEU A 82 16.94 -5.31 4.55
N GLY A 83 16.26 -4.55 5.41
CA GLY A 83 14.82 -4.67 5.60
C GLY A 83 14.08 -4.31 4.31
N GLY A 84 13.39 -5.29 3.70
CA GLY A 84 12.73 -5.15 2.41
C GLY A 84 11.28 -4.68 2.47
N THR A 85 10.64 -4.70 3.64
CA THR A 85 9.21 -4.39 3.80
C THR A 85 8.89 -2.96 3.39
N TYR A 86 9.59 -1.98 3.99
CA TYR A 86 9.43 -0.57 3.64
C TYR A 86 9.86 -0.31 2.19
N LEU A 87 11.05 -0.80 1.79
CA LEU A 87 11.58 -0.63 0.44
C LEU A 87 10.61 -1.13 -0.63
N THR A 88 9.97 -2.28 -0.39
CA THR A 88 8.94 -2.83 -1.28
C THR A 88 7.74 -1.90 -1.38
N GLY A 89 7.31 -1.28 -0.27
CA GLY A 89 6.24 -0.29 -0.31
C GLY A 89 6.62 0.99 -1.01
N ALA A 90 7.77 1.57 -0.69
CA ALA A 90 8.24 2.83 -1.25
C ALA A 90 8.40 2.73 -2.78
N ARG A 91 9.08 1.69 -3.27
CA ARG A 91 9.28 1.50 -4.72
C ARG A 91 7.97 1.19 -5.47
N THR A 92 7.00 0.55 -4.81
CA THR A 92 5.68 0.29 -5.43
C THR A 92 4.90 1.58 -5.53
N ALA A 93 4.86 2.38 -4.46
CA ALA A 93 4.24 3.70 -4.46
C ALA A 93 4.86 4.65 -5.49
N ALA A 94 6.19 4.68 -5.58
CA ALA A 94 6.91 5.46 -6.58
C ALA A 94 6.58 5.03 -8.03
N GLY A 95 6.51 3.72 -8.30
CA GLY A 95 6.09 3.21 -9.61
C GLY A 95 4.65 3.60 -9.96
N SER A 96 3.73 3.56 -8.99
CA SER A 96 2.36 4.03 -9.17
C SER A 96 2.28 5.55 -9.37
N ALA A 97 3.10 6.34 -8.66
CA ALA A 97 3.20 7.77 -8.86
C ALA A 97 3.71 8.08 -10.27
N LEU A 98 4.82 7.50 -10.70
CA LEU A 98 5.34 7.67 -12.06
C LEU A 98 4.31 7.28 -13.13
N SER A 99 3.62 6.15 -12.93
CA SER A 99 2.54 5.75 -13.83
C SER A 99 1.40 6.78 -13.85
N THR A 100 1.09 7.40 -12.71
CA THR A 100 0.06 8.46 -12.63
C THR A 100 0.52 9.71 -13.37
N GLU A 101 1.78 10.12 -13.19
CA GLU A 101 2.36 11.27 -13.89
C GLU A 101 2.33 11.09 -15.41
N VAL A 102 2.71 9.91 -15.91
CA VAL A 102 2.71 9.61 -17.35
C VAL A 102 1.29 9.45 -17.91
N CYS A 103 0.36 8.85 -17.15
CA CYS A 103 -0.99 8.57 -17.64
C CYS A 103 -1.99 9.71 -17.41
N CYS A 104 -1.73 10.64 -16.50
CA CYS A 104 -2.62 11.77 -16.25
C CYS A 104 -2.43 12.86 -17.31
N THR A 105 -3.07 12.67 -18.46
CA THR A 105 -3.00 13.59 -19.61
C THR A 105 -4.04 14.72 -19.57
N SER A 106 -4.80 14.80 -18.47
CA SER A 106 -5.80 15.86 -18.26
C SER A 106 -5.12 17.22 -18.20
N SER A 107 -5.68 18.22 -18.90
CA SER A 107 -5.25 19.62 -18.79
C SER A 107 -5.54 20.22 -17.42
N THR A 108 -6.48 19.63 -16.66
CA THR A 108 -6.82 20.07 -15.31
C THR A 108 -6.12 19.17 -14.29
N PRO A 109 -5.32 19.74 -13.37
CA PRO A 109 -4.60 18.97 -12.37
C PRO A 109 -5.55 18.34 -11.34
N PRO A 110 -5.28 17.12 -10.87
CA PRO A 110 -6.16 16.41 -9.94
C PRO A 110 -6.20 17.09 -8.57
N LYS A 111 -7.39 17.18 -7.99
CA LYS A 111 -7.61 17.77 -6.65
C LYS A 111 -7.97 16.75 -5.58
N THR A 112 -8.44 15.57 -5.98
CA THR A 112 -8.90 14.50 -5.09
C THR A 112 -8.17 13.20 -5.38
N LEU A 113 -7.65 12.56 -4.33
CA LEU A 113 -7.08 11.20 -4.38
C LEU A 113 -7.97 10.24 -3.59
N VAL A 114 -8.36 9.13 -4.20
CA VAL A 114 -9.08 8.04 -3.52
C VAL A 114 -8.14 6.88 -3.29
N VAL A 115 -8.07 6.41 -2.04
CA VAL A 115 -7.18 5.32 -1.63
C VAL A 115 -7.98 4.23 -0.96
N VAL A 116 -7.84 3.00 -1.43
CA VAL A 116 -8.51 1.82 -0.87
C VAL A 116 -7.54 1.07 0.04
N GLY A 117 -7.91 0.95 1.31
CA GLY A 117 -7.12 0.38 2.38
C GLY A 117 -6.50 1.44 3.29
N ALA A 118 -6.21 1.05 4.53
CA ALA A 118 -5.53 1.89 5.53
C ALA A 118 -4.36 1.12 6.15
N GLY A 119 -3.30 0.93 5.38
CA GLY A 119 -2.07 0.29 5.82
C GLY A 119 -0.86 0.93 5.14
N LEU A 120 0.32 0.33 5.30
CA LEU A 120 1.58 0.91 4.82
C LEU A 120 1.55 1.33 3.33
N GLN A 121 0.92 0.54 2.46
CA GLN A 121 0.81 0.91 1.04
C GLN A 121 0.01 2.20 0.85
N ALA A 122 -1.12 2.35 1.54
CA ALA A 122 -1.97 3.54 1.44
C ALA A 122 -1.19 4.79 1.87
N GLN A 123 -0.47 4.72 3.00
CA GLN A 123 0.37 5.81 3.49
C GLN A 123 1.42 6.23 2.45
N LEU A 124 2.18 5.26 1.92
CA LEU A 124 3.27 5.54 0.98
C LEU A 124 2.75 6.04 -0.38
N HIS A 125 1.60 5.54 -0.85
CA HIS A 125 1.00 6.04 -2.10
C HIS A 125 0.47 7.45 -1.96
N ILE A 126 -0.14 7.80 -0.81
CA ILE A 126 -0.56 9.17 -0.54
C ILE A 126 0.64 10.11 -0.59
N ALA A 127 1.74 9.75 0.08
CA ALA A 127 2.97 10.55 0.06
C ALA A 127 3.56 10.68 -1.35
N ALA A 128 3.74 9.57 -2.07
CA ALA A 128 4.34 9.57 -3.41
C ALA A 128 3.49 10.34 -4.44
N ILE A 129 2.17 10.15 -4.44
CA ILE A 129 1.28 10.82 -5.38
C ILE A 129 1.18 12.32 -5.06
N ARG A 130 1.12 12.72 -3.78
CA ARG A 130 1.14 14.14 -3.41
C ARG A 130 2.46 14.84 -3.79
N CYS A 131 3.57 14.10 -3.82
CA CYS A 131 4.86 14.63 -4.27
C CYS A 131 4.83 15.07 -5.74
N ILE A 132 4.19 14.29 -6.62
CA ILE A 132 4.08 14.61 -8.06
C ILE A 132 2.86 15.47 -8.40
N HIS A 133 1.82 15.44 -7.56
CA HIS A 133 0.58 16.21 -7.71
C HIS A 133 0.28 16.99 -6.43
N PRO A 134 0.99 18.11 -6.18
CA PRO A 134 0.78 18.95 -5.00
C PRO A 134 -0.61 19.63 -4.97
N THR A 135 -1.34 19.62 -6.09
CA THR A 135 -2.71 20.16 -6.20
C THR A 135 -3.76 19.31 -5.48
N ILE A 136 -3.42 18.10 -5.03
CA ILE A 136 -4.30 17.23 -4.26
C ILE A 136 -4.53 17.84 -2.88
N SER A 137 -5.74 18.37 -2.70
CA SER A 137 -6.19 19.00 -1.46
C SER A 137 -7.13 18.09 -0.65
N LYS A 138 -7.64 17.02 -1.27
CA LYS A 138 -8.55 16.08 -0.63
C LYS A 138 -8.07 14.64 -0.83
N VAL A 139 -7.96 13.88 0.26
CA VAL A 139 -7.71 12.44 0.22
C VAL A 139 -8.91 11.70 0.83
N ILE A 140 -9.46 10.73 0.10
CA ILE A 140 -10.55 9.87 0.55
C ILE A 140 -9.99 8.48 0.81
N ILE A 141 -10.06 8.03 2.06
CA ILE A 141 -9.61 6.69 2.46
C ILE A 141 -10.83 5.78 2.60
N VAL A 142 -10.87 4.73 1.78
CA VAL A 142 -11.91 3.69 1.80
C VAL A 142 -11.33 2.47 2.49
N ASN A 143 -11.81 2.13 3.68
CA ASN A 143 -11.33 0.96 4.42
C ASN A 143 -12.46 0.29 5.21
N ARG A 144 -12.37 -1.03 5.40
CA ARG A 144 -13.38 -1.80 6.16
C ARG A 144 -13.42 -1.44 7.64
N SER A 145 -12.26 -1.17 8.25
CA SER A 145 -12.16 -0.78 9.66
C SER A 145 -12.03 0.74 9.75
N HIS A 146 -12.98 1.36 10.45
CA HIS A 146 -12.96 2.80 10.71
C HIS A 146 -11.72 3.21 11.53
N GLU A 147 -11.43 2.48 12.60
CA GLU A 147 -10.26 2.69 13.47
C GLU A 147 -8.95 2.73 12.68
N ARG A 148 -8.74 1.77 11.79
CA ARG A 148 -7.53 1.75 10.95
C ARG A 148 -7.44 2.93 10.00
N ALA A 149 -8.58 3.38 9.45
CA ALA A 149 -8.61 4.58 8.62
C ALA A 149 -8.27 5.83 9.43
N GLN A 150 -8.82 5.94 10.64
CA GLN A 150 -8.56 7.05 11.55
C GLN A 150 -7.07 7.11 11.95
N HIS A 151 -6.48 5.98 12.33
CA HIS A 151 -5.06 5.91 12.64
C HIS A 151 -4.17 6.36 11.46
N LEU A 152 -4.54 6.00 10.22
CA LEU A 152 -3.83 6.50 9.04
C LEU A 152 -3.99 8.02 8.89
N ILE A 153 -5.19 8.57 9.07
CA ILE A 153 -5.43 10.02 9.03
C ILE A 153 -4.55 10.74 10.06
N ASP A 154 -4.51 10.24 11.30
CA ASP A 154 -3.74 10.86 12.37
C ASP A 154 -2.23 10.80 12.09
N SER A 155 -1.74 9.68 11.54
CA SER A 155 -0.33 9.55 11.12
C SER A 155 0.05 10.51 9.97
N LEU A 156 -0.90 10.84 9.10
CA LEU A 156 -0.66 11.75 7.97
C LEU A 156 -0.66 13.22 8.41
N ARG A 157 -1.41 13.57 9.46
CA ARG A 157 -1.42 14.92 10.06
C ARG A 157 -0.11 15.20 10.78
N THR A 158 0.29 14.29 11.66
CA THR A 158 1.55 14.39 12.41
C THR A 158 2.80 14.43 11.53
N SER A 159 2.76 13.81 10.35
CA SER A 159 3.86 13.86 9.36
C SER A 159 3.86 15.15 8.52
N GLY A 160 2.81 15.98 8.61
CA GLY A 160 2.62 17.22 7.86
C GLY A 160 3.02 18.49 8.61
N ASP A 161 3.21 18.42 9.94
CA ASP A 161 3.42 19.59 10.81
C ASP A 161 4.91 19.88 11.06
N GLY A 162 5.67 19.98 9.96
CA GLY A 162 7.07 20.43 9.96
C GLY A 162 7.23 21.81 9.32
N ASP A 163 6.30 22.73 9.56
CA ASP A 163 6.44 24.20 9.44
C ASP A 163 5.07 24.84 9.68
N GLY A 164 4.92 25.61 10.75
CA GLY A 164 3.75 26.48 10.97
C GLY A 164 3.17 26.42 12.37
N ASP A 165 3.51 27.46 13.12
CA ASP A 165 3.01 27.98 14.40
C ASP A 165 1.61 27.53 14.88
N ASP A 166 1.53 27.39 16.21
CA ASP A 166 0.32 27.32 17.03
C ASP A 166 -0.78 28.30 16.56
N ASP A 167 -2.03 27.81 16.45
CA ASP A 167 -3.23 28.47 17.00
C ASP A 167 -4.51 27.65 16.71
N ASP A 168 -5.22 27.34 17.81
CA ASP A 168 -6.66 27.24 18.03
C ASP A 168 -7.57 26.30 17.19
N ASP A 169 -7.94 25.23 17.88
CA ASP A 169 -9.28 24.79 18.29
C ASP A 169 -10.52 24.87 17.36
N GLU A 170 -11.30 23.80 17.46
CA GLU A 170 -12.76 23.71 17.27
C GLU A 170 -13.36 24.15 15.90
N SER A 171 -13.55 23.19 14.98
CA SER A 171 -14.76 23.05 14.11
C SER A 171 -14.52 22.28 12.79
N ARG A 172 -14.31 20.96 12.81
CA ARG A 172 -14.50 20.13 11.58
C ARG A 172 -15.15 18.78 11.82
N GLU A 173 -16.26 18.79 12.55
CA GLU A 173 -17.26 17.72 12.50
C GLU A 173 -18.17 17.89 11.27
N SER A 174 -17.63 17.68 10.06
CA SER A 174 -18.46 17.55 8.85
C SER A 174 -17.66 17.01 7.65
N ASN A 175 -17.29 15.73 7.66
CA ASN A 175 -17.14 14.95 6.42
C ASN A 175 -17.03 13.42 6.62
N ARG A 176 -17.87 12.83 7.48
CA ARG A 176 -18.02 11.36 7.55
C ARG A 176 -18.84 10.86 6.35
N ARG A 177 -18.20 10.76 5.17
CA ARG A 177 -18.70 9.92 4.08
C ARG A 177 -17.75 8.75 3.89
N CYS A 178 -17.94 7.71 4.70
CA CYS A 178 -17.56 6.36 4.33
C CYS A 178 -18.54 5.90 3.25
N ILE A 179 -18.16 6.03 1.97
CA ILE A 179 -18.94 5.45 0.88
C ILE A 179 -18.52 3.98 0.78
N PHE A 180 -19.44 3.08 1.14
CA PHE A 180 -19.35 1.66 0.85
C PHE A 180 -19.74 1.44 -0.61
N PHE A 181 -18.84 0.86 -1.40
CA PHE A 181 -19.21 0.18 -2.62
C PHE A 181 -18.46 -1.16 -2.69
N PHE A 182 -19.23 -2.23 -2.75
CA PHE A 182 -18.73 -3.58 -3.00
C PHE A 182 -18.68 -3.76 -4.51
N GLU A 183 -17.49 -3.85 -5.08
CA GLU A 183 -17.25 -4.74 -6.22
C GLU A 183 -15.79 -5.18 -6.20
N ILE A 184 -15.60 -6.49 -6.32
CA ILE A 184 -14.31 -7.17 -6.28
C ILE A 184 -13.60 -6.87 -7.60
N PHE A 185 -12.49 -6.12 -7.55
CA PHE A 185 -11.44 -6.29 -8.54
C PHE A 185 -10.05 -6.21 -7.92
N VAL A 186 -9.22 -7.12 -8.39
CA VAL A 186 -7.90 -7.51 -7.94
C VAL A 186 -6.92 -6.33 -7.99
N LYS A 187 -6.32 -6.00 -6.85
CA LYS A 187 -4.87 -5.77 -6.66
C LYS A 187 -4.14 -5.04 -7.81
N LEU A 188 -4.73 -3.96 -8.29
CA LEU A 188 -4.10 -2.94 -9.10
C LEU A 188 -4.69 -1.63 -8.61
N CYS A 189 -3.87 -0.78 -7.99
CA CYS A 189 -4.24 0.59 -7.66
C CYS A 189 -4.44 1.33 -8.98
N VAL A 190 -5.61 1.18 -9.61
CA VAL A 190 -6.06 2.08 -10.64
C VAL A 190 -6.43 3.37 -9.91
N CYS A 191 -5.54 4.35 -10.00
CA CYS A 191 -5.83 5.71 -9.57
C CYS A 191 -6.95 6.23 -10.47
N VAL A 192 -8.20 6.13 -10.03
CA VAL A 192 -9.31 6.82 -10.71
C VAL A 192 -9.18 8.28 -10.33
N CYS A 193 -8.55 9.08 -11.19
CA CYS A 193 -8.66 10.52 -11.15
C CYS A 193 -10.13 10.88 -11.43
N VAL A 194 -10.90 11.11 -10.37
CA VAL A 194 -12.23 11.69 -10.50
C VAL A 194 -12.04 13.20 -10.63
N THR A 195 -12.41 13.72 -11.80
CA THR A 195 -12.50 15.16 -12.11
C THR A 195 -13.57 15.85 -11.28
#